data_AF-A0A1M6BDJ6-F1
#
_entry.id   AF-A0A1M6BDJ6-F1
#
_cell.length_a   1.000
_cell.length_b   1.000
_cell.length_c   1.000
_cell.angle_alpha   90.00
_cell.angle_beta   90.00
_cell.angle_gamma   90.00
#
_symmetry.space_group_name_H-M   'P 1'
#
loop_
_entity.id
_entity.type
_entity.pdbx_description
1 polymer ?
#
loop_
_entity_poly.entity_id
_entity_poly.type
_entity_poly.pdbx_seq_one_letter_code
_entity_poly.pdbx_strand_id
1 'polypeptide(L)' 'MIKNILNLNGVTVLKKGTQKSINGGFFGCEPSLFECRSDSDCPCGPCGITINNGGNPIFVSGVCAF' A
#
# COMPACT_ATOMS: atom_id res chain seq x y z
N MET A 1 -22.52 4.65 -2.18
CA MET A 1 -22.92 6.07 -2.25
C MET A 1 -21.78 6.89 -1.66
N ILE A 2 -21.06 7.68 -2.47
CA ILE A 2 -19.97 8.54 -1.97
C ILE A 2 -20.62 9.63 -1.15
N LYS A 3 -20.34 9.67 0.16
CA LYS A 3 -20.76 10.77 1.03
C LYS A 3 -19.91 11.98 0.67
N ASN A 4 -20.53 13.08 0.22
CA ASN A 4 -19.89 14.35 -0.10
C ASN A 4 -19.33 15.04 1.17
N ILE A 5 -18.37 14.41 1.84
CA ILE A 5 -17.75 14.92 3.07
C ILE A 5 -16.86 16.14 2.79
N LEU A 6 -16.45 16.34 1.54
CA LEU A 6 -15.58 17.45 1.12
C LEU A 6 -16.28 18.28 0.04
N ASN A 7 -17.04 19.30 0.45
CA ASN A 7 -17.62 20.29 -0.45
C ASN A 7 -16.83 21.61 -0.29
N LEU A 8 -15.62 21.65 -0.84
CA LEU A 8 -14.72 22.80 -0.79
C LEU A 8 -14.86 23.62 -2.07
N ASN A 9 -15.15 24.91 -1.94
CA ASN A 9 -15.22 25.82 -3.10
C ASN A 9 -13.84 25.93 -3.77
N GLY A 10 -13.82 25.81 -5.10
CA GLY A 10 -12.60 25.89 -5.91
C GLY A 10 -11.78 24.60 -6.01
N VAL A 11 -12.25 23.48 -5.46
CA VAL A 11 -11.56 22.19 -5.52
C VAL A 11 -12.26 21.25 -6.50
N THR A 12 -11.52 20.73 -7.48
CA THR A 12 -12.01 19.71 -8.41
C THR A 12 -11.60 18.33 -7.92
N VAL A 13 -12.56 17.48 -7.58
CA VAL A 13 -12.28 16.07 -7.27
C VAL A 13 -11.98 15.33 -8.56
N LEU A 14 -10.75 14.86 -8.70
CA LEU A 14 -10.32 14.09 -9.87
C LEU A 14 -10.90 12.68 -9.83
N LYS A 15 -11.33 12.17 -10.99
CA LYS A 15 -11.72 10.75 -11.13
C LYS A 15 -10.49 9.85 -11.05
N LYS A 16 -10.65 8.61 -10.58
CA LYS A 16 -9.56 7.62 -10.40
C LYS A 16 -8.65 7.48 -11.65
N GLY A 17 -9.23 7.48 -12.85
CA GLY A 17 -8.47 7.41 -14.10
C GLY A 17 -7.56 8.61 -14.33
N THR A 18 -8.05 9.82 -14.05
CA THR A 18 -7.28 11.07 -14.15
C THR A 18 -6.20 11.16 -13.08
N GLN A 19 -6.50 10.71 -11.86
CA GLN A 19 -5.50 10.62 -10.79
C GLN A 19 -4.34 9.70 -11.20
N LYS A 20 -4.65 8.53 -11.79
CA LYS A 20 -3.63 7.62 -12.35
C LYS A 20 -2.79 8.25 -13.44
N SER A 21 -3.40 8.97 -14.40
CA SER A 21 -2.66 9.55 -15.54
C SER A 21 -1.68 10.64 -15.13
N ILE A 22 -1.93 11.34 -14.02
CA ILE A 22 -1.04 12.39 -13.51
C ILE A 22 -0.12 11.88 -12.38
N ASN A 23 -0.08 10.56 -12.14
CA ASN A 23 0.58 9.95 -10.98
C ASN A 23 0.16 10.59 -9.63
N GLY A 24 -1.06 11.12 -9.59
CA GLY A 24 -1.65 11.72 -8.41
C GLY A 24 -2.12 10.61 -7.48
N GLY A 25 -1.27 10.24 -6.52
CA GLY A 25 -1.52 9.15 -5.57
C GLY A 25 -0.78 7.86 -5.94
N PHE A 26 -0.60 7.00 -4.94
CA PHE A 26 0.01 5.68 -5.11
C PHE A 26 -1.07 4.65 -5.46
N PHE A 27 -0.87 3.89 -6.54
CA PHE A 27 -1.88 2.96 -7.09
C PHE A 27 -1.48 1.48 -7.00
N GLY A 28 -0.34 1.17 -6.40
CA GLY A 28 0.08 -0.20 -6.05
C GLY A 28 -0.18 -0.50 -4.57
N CYS A 29 0.44 -1.56 -4.04
CA CYS A 29 0.53 -1.72 -2.58
C CYS A 29 1.61 -0.84 -1.98
N GLU A 30 1.16 0.05 -1.10
CA GLU A 30 2.04 0.96 -0.42
C GLU A 30 2.94 0.17 0.54
N PRO A 31 4.25 0.47 0.57
CA PRO A 31 5.16 -0.19 1.50
C PRO A 31 4.69 0.03 2.92
N SER A 32 4.24 -1.04 3.56
CA SER A 32 3.62 -0.99 4.88
C SER A 32 4.04 -2.19 5.70
N LEU A 33 4.59 -1.92 6.87
CA LEU A 33 4.96 -2.94 7.85
C LEU A 33 3.76 -3.13 8.79
N PHE A 34 3.00 -4.19 8.58
CA PHE A 34 1.93 -4.60 9.48
C PHE A 34 1.98 -6.10 9.72
N GLU A 35 1.47 -6.52 10.88
CA GLU A 35 1.46 -7.92 11.29
C GLU A 35 0.56 -8.77 10.39
N CYS A 36 1.01 -9.98 10.08
CA CYS A 36 0.24 -10.97 9.31
C CYS A 36 0.39 -12.36 9.92
N ARG A 37 -0.61 -13.22 9.68
CA ARG A 37 -0.58 -14.64 10.05
C ARG A 37 -0.54 -15.55 8.83
N SER A 38 -0.94 -15.02 7.68
CA SER A 38 -1.05 -15.72 6.40
C SER A 38 -0.87 -14.77 5.23
N ASP A 39 -0.55 -15.29 4.04
CA ASP A 39 -0.42 -14.49 2.82
C ASP A 39 -1.71 -13.75 2.45
N SER A 40 -2.88 -14.27 2.85
CA SER A 40 -4.17 -13.60 2.62
C SER A 40 -4.37 -12.34 3.45
N ASP A 41 -3.59 -12.16 4.52
CA ASP A 41 -3.63 -10.91 5.31
C ASP A 41 -2.88 -9.78 4.58
N CYS A 42 -2.05 -10.12 3.60
CA CYS A 42 -1.28 -9.17 2.81
C CYS A 42 -2.03 -8.80 1.51
N PRO A 43 -2.38 -7.52 1.28
CA PRO A 43 -3.11 -7.08 0.09
C PRO A 43 -2.27 -7.18 -1.19
N CYS A 44 -0.94 -7.21 -1.06
CA CYS A 44 -0.03 -7.63 -2.11
C CYS A 44 1.05 -8.51 -1.50
N GLY A 45 1.64 -9.46 -2.22
CA GLY A 45 2.80 -10.22 -1.73
C GLY A 45 2.54 -11.16 -0.53
N PRO A 46 3.59 -11.87 -0.09
CA PRO A 46 3.50 -12.88 0.97
C PRO A 46 3.68 -12.27 2.37
N CYS A 47 3.31 -13.06 3.37
CA CYS A 47 3.59 -12.80 4.78
C CYS A 47 5.02 -13.24 5.13
N GLY A 48 5.92 -12.28 5.24
CA GLY A 48 7.31 -12.43 5.67
C GLY A 48 8.31 -11.72 4.75
N ILE A 49 9.32 -11.07 5.33
CA ILE A 49 10.40 -10.39 4.59
C ILE A 49 11.75 -11.10 4.79
N THR A 50 12.59 -11.07 3.77
CA THR A 50 14.02 -11.39 3.91
C THR A 50 14.81 -10.09 3.86
N ILE A 51 15.48 -9.75 4.96
CA ILE A 51 16.37 -8.58 5.05
C ILE A 51 17.82 -9.05 5.00
N ASN A 52 18.64 -8.36 4.20
CA ASN A 52 20.06 -8.64 4.12
C ASN A 52 20.80 -7.85 5.21
N ASN A 53 21.35 -8.55 6.20
CA ASN A 53 22.12 -7.96 7.27
C ASN A 53 23.61 -8.25 7.07
N GLY A 54 24.31 -7.34 6.39
CA GLY A 54 25.75 -7.45 6.18
C GLY A 54 26.19 -8.68 5.39
N GLY A 55 25.37 -9.15 4.43
CA GLY A 55 25.63 -10.33 3.61
C GLY A 55 24.91 -11.59 4.11
N ASN A 56 24.31 -11.58 5.30
CA ASN A 56 23.54 -12.70 5.82
C ASN A 56 22.03 -12.42 5.70
N PRO A 57 21.27 -13.22 4.94
CA PRO A 57 19.83 -13.07 4.86
C PRO A 57 19.17 -13.50 6.18
N ILE A 58 18.33 -12.62 6.74
CA ILE A 58 17.50 -12.90 7.91
C ILE A 58 16.04 -12.89 7.44
N PHE A 59 15.32 -13.96 7.74
CA PHE A 59 13.88 -14.03 7.51
C PHE A 59 13.12 -13.52 8.74
N VAL A 60 12.23 -12.55 8.52
CA VAL A 60 11.32 -12.02 9.53
C VAL A 60 9.91 -12.46 9.15
N SER A 61 9.37 -13.40 9.92
CA SER A 61 8.00 -13.90 9.76
C SER A 61 6.99 -12.92 10.34
N GLY A 62 5.75 -12.99 9.86
CA GLY A 62 4.62 -12.30 10.48
C GLY A 62 4.54 -10.81 10.17
N VAL A 63 5.24 -10.35 9.13
CA VAL A 63 5.12 -9.00 8.59
C VAL A 63 4.89 -9.05 7.09
N CYS A 64 3.97 -8.24 6.60
CA CYS A 64 3.76 -8.13 5.16
C CYS A 64 4.91 -7.40 4.45
N ALA A 65 5.21 -7.82 3.21
CA ALA A 65 6.48 -7.59 2.53
C ALA A 65 6.33 -6.97 1.13
N PHE A 66 6.26 -5.65 0.99
CA PHE A 66 6.16 -4.95 -0.30
C PHE A 66 6.61 -3.49 -0.20
#